data_AF-A0A1A0VAN0-F1
#
_entry.id   AF-A0A1A0VAN0-F1
#
_cell.length_a   1.000
_cell.length_b   1.000
_cell.length_c   1.000
_cell.angle_alpha   90.00
_cell.angle_beta   90.00
_cell.angle_gamma   90.00
#
_symmetry.space_group_name_H-M   'P 1'
#
loop_
_entity.id
_entity.type
_entity.pdbx_description
1 polymer ?
#
loop_
_entity_poly.entity_id
_entity_poly.type
_entity_poly.pdbx_seq_one_letter_code
_entity_poly.pdbx_strand_id
1 'polypeptide(L)' 'MGQYGNHLDLAVIHASGAFNWDDGNIGGGGAPQNDLVLDYGQTYHLQNWTILPNSDGTRFTNDATGHGMFVSVDNVSSF' A
#
# COMPACT_ATOMS: atom_id res chain seq x y z
N MET A 1 -2.93 16.14 -30.40
CA MET A 1 -2.83 16.73 -29.05
C MET A 1 -2.44 15.57 -28.13
N GLY A 2 -1.16 15.46 -27.76
CA GLY A 2 -0.68 14.34 -26.95
C GLY A 2 -1.26 14.40 -25.55
N GLN A 3 -1.82 13.28 -25.06
CA GLN A 3 -2.16 13.13 -23.64
C GLN A 3 -0.87 13.38 -22.84
N TYR A 4 -0.86 14.44 -22.04
CA TYR A 4 0.09 14.54 -20.94
C TYR A 4 -0.18 13.33 -20.05
N GLY A 5 0.82 12.46 -19.89
CA GLY A 5 0.66 11.20 -19.18
C GLY A 5 0.19 11.46 -17.77
N ASN A 6 -0.97 10.92 -17.41
CA ASN A 6 -1.46 10.99 -16.03
C ASN A 6 -0.39 10.38 -15.12
N HIS A 7 0.17 11.20 -14.23
CA HIS A 7 1.10 10.72 -13.22
C HIS A 7 0.25 10.13 -12.10
N LEU A 8 0.01 8.83 -12.21
CA LEU A 8 -0.75 8.06 -11.23
C LEU A 8 0.09 7.97 -9.94
N ASP A 9 -0.49 8.40 -8.83
CA ASP A 9 0.16 8.53 -7.52
C ASP A 9 -0.29 7.46 -6.51
N LEU A 10 -1.22 6.58 -6.89
CA LEU A 10 -1.72 5.50 -6.06
C LEU A 10 -1.32 4.12 -6.59
N ALA A 11 -0.76 3.29 -5.71
CA ALA A 11 -0.61 1.86 -5.91
C ALA A 11 -1.81 1.13 -5.29
N VAL A 12 -2.61 0.46 -6.12
CA VAL A 12 -3.83 -0.23 -5.67
C VAL A 12 -3.65 -1.73 -5.84
N ILE A 13 -3.92 -2.48 -4.76
CA ILE A 13 -4.02 -3.94 -4.81
C ILE A 13 -5.32 -4.43 -4.18
N HIS A 14 -6.02 -5.29 -4.90
CA HIS A 14 -7.21 -5.95 -4.41
C HIS A 14 -6.87 -7.30 -3.75
N ALA A 15 -7.78 -7.80 -2.92
CA ALA A 15 -7.65 -9.15 -2.35
C ALA A 15 -7.51 -10.25 -3.41
N SER A 16 -7.99 -10.02 -4.64
CA SER A 16 -7.81 -10.93 -5.79
C SER A 16 -6.39 -10.93 -6.38
N GLY A 17 -5.49 -10.06 -5.89
CA GLY A 17 -4.16 -9.85 -6.47
C GLY A 17 -4.15 -8.93 -7.71
N ALA A 18 -5.31 -8.43 -8.15
CA ALA A 18 -5.36 -7.43 -9.21
C ALA A 18 -4.66 -6.15 -8.74
N PHE A 19 -3.66 -5.72 -9.51
CA PHE A 19 -2.86 -4.54 -9.26
C PHE A 19 -3.03 -3.51 -10.37
N ASN A 20 -3.15 -2.23 -10.00
CA ASN A 20 -3.09 -1.12 -10.94
C ASN A 20 -2.53 0.13 -10.26
N TRP A 21 -2.03 1.04 -11.10
CA TRP A 21 -1.80 2.42 -10.71
C TRP A 21 -3.11 3.19 -10.90
N ASP A 22 -3.37 4.17 -10.04
CA ASP A 22 -4.54 5.05 -10.13
C ASP A 22 -4.17 6.49 -9.75
N ASP A 23 -5.04 7.44 -10.09
CA ASP A 23 -4.97 8.84 -9.66
C ASP A 23 -5.87 9.02 -8.44
N GLY A 24 -5.34 9.54 -7.33
CA GLY A 24 -6.23 9.84 -6.24
C GLY A 24 -5.64 10.61 -5.07
N ASN A 25 -6.52 11.39 -4.45
CA ASN A 25 -6.22 12.19 -3.28
C ASN A 25 -6.56 11.41 -2.00
N ILE A 26 -5.65 10.56 -1.51
CA ILE A 26 -5.77 9.99 -0.17
C ILE A 26 -5.58 11.14 0.81
N GLY A 27 -6.68 11.68 1.33
CA GLY A 27 -6.61 12.67 2.40
C GLY A 27 -5.83 12.10 3.59
N GLY A 28 -5.01 12.92 4.24
CA GLY A 28 -4.35 12.51 5.49
C GLY A 28 -5.38 12.21 6.59
N GLY A 29 -4.94 11.65 7.72
CA GLY A 29 -5.80 11.22 8.85
C GLY A 29 -6.75 12.28 9.47
N GLY A 30 -6.75 13.52 8.97
CA GLY A 30 -7.63 14.58 9.41
C GLY A 30 -7.10 15.33 10.63
N ALA A 31 -7.97 16.12 11.27
CA ALA A 31 -7.65 16.84 12.50
C ALA A 31 -8.54 16.31 13.64
N PRO A 32 -7.97 15.71 14.70
CA PRO A 32 -6.54 15.44 14.90
C PRO A 32 -6.02 14.36 13.94
N GLN A 33 -4.73 14.39 13.62
CA GLN A 33 -4.09 13.32 12.87
C GLN A 33 -4.22 12.02 13.64
N ASN A 34 -4.87 11.04 13.03
CA ASN A 34 -5.08 9.70 13.56
C ASN A 34 -4.30 8.64 12.77
N ASP A 35 -3.28 9.08 12.01
CA ASP A 35 -2.38 8.20 11.28
C ASP A 35 -1.64 7.30 12.28
N LEU A 36 -1.53 6.01 11.95
CA LEU A 36 -0.78 5.05 12.74
C LEU A 36 0.66 4.98 12.26
N VAL A 37 1.61 5.27 13.15
CA VAL A 37 3.03 5.01 12.88
C VAL A 37 3.29 3.51 12.97
N LEU A 38 3.91 2.95 11.93
CA LEU A 38 4.29 1.55 11.87
C LEU A 38 5.73 1.39 12.34
N ASP A 39 5.94 0.64 13.42
CA ASP A 39 7.26 0.33 13.97
C ASP A 39 7.87 -0.87 13.25
N TYR A 40 9.14 -0.77 12.85
CA TYR A 40 9.83 -1.87 12.16
C TYR A 40 9.91 -3.13 13.03
N GLY A 41 9.63 -4.27 12.39
CA GLY A 41 9.59 -5.58 13.04
C GLY A 41 8.30 -5.88 13.82
N GLN A 42 7.40 -4.90 13.97
CA GLN A 42 6.08 -5.11 14.57
C GLN A 42 5.08 -5.57 13.50
N THR A 43 4.42 -6.70 13.72
CA THR A 43 3.36 -7.18 12.83
C THR A 43 2.03 -6.53 13.19
N TYR A 44 1.33 -6.00 12.19
CA TYR A 44 -0.01 -5.43 12.34
C TYR A 44 -1.03 -6.26 11.57
N HIS A 45 -2.25 -6.38 12.12
CA HIS A 45 -3.37 -7.04 11.46
C HIS A 45 -4.55 -6.07 11.34
N LEU A 46 -5.00 -5.79 10.12
CA LEU A 46 -6.06 -4.84 9.81
C LEU A 46 -6.91 -5.37 8.66
N GLN A 47 -8.22 -5.54 8.87
CA GLN A 47 -9.17 -5.91 7.81
C GLN A 47 -8.73 -7.13 6.96
N ASN A 48 -8.22 -8.19 7.60
CA ASN A 48 -7.64 -9.38 6.96
C ASN A 48 -6.37 -9.13 6.14
N TRP A 49 -5.61 -8.10 6.50
CA TRP A 49 -4.27 -7.88 6.00
C TRP A 49 -3.27 -8.03 7.14
N THR A 50 -2.24 -8.83 6.90
CA THR A 50 -1.00 -8.80 7.67
C THR A 50 -0.08 -7.74 7.06
N ILE A 51 0.36 -6.80 7.89
CA ILE A 51 1.28 -5.72 7.51
C ILE A 51 2.58 -5.92 8.28
N LEU A 52 3.68 -6.02 7.55
CA LEU A 52 5.01 -6.32 8.08
C LEU A 52 6.00 -5.23 7.59
N PRO A 53 6.12 -4.13 8.35
CA PRO A 53 7.06 -3.05 8.07
C PRO A 53 8.49 -3.46 8.47
N ASN A 54 9.44 -3.17 7.59
CA ASN A 54 10.87 -3.38 7.79
C ASN A 54 11.66 -2.21 7.22
N SER A 55 12.96 -2.17 7.51
CA SER A 55 13.85 -1.12 7.02
C SER A 55 14.03 -1.12 5.49
N ASP A 56 13.77 -2.25 4.82
CA ASP A 56 13.82 -2.39 3.37
C ASP A 56 12.47 -2.10 2.68
N GLY A 57 11.38 -2.05 3.44
CA GLY A 57 10.04 -1.75 2.95
C GLY A 57 8.93 -2.38 3.77
N THR A 58 7.69 -2.21 3.34
CA THR A 58 6.51 -2.76 4.01
C THR A 58 5.83 -3.79 3.14
N ARG A 59 5.63 -4.99 3.70
CA ARG A 59 4.86 -6.05 3.06
C ARG A 59 3.42 -6.03 3.56
N PHE A 60 2.47 -6.02 2.63
CA PHE A 60 1.05 -6.18 2.87
C PHE A 60 0.61 -7.51 2.27
N THR A 61 0.01 -8.39 3.05
CA THR A 61 -0.50 -9.68 2.60
C THR A 61 -1.95 -9.83 3.00
N ASN A 62 -2.83 -10.13 2.04
CA ASN A 62 -4.20 -10.49 2.34
C ASN A 62 -4.23 -11.91 2.92
N ASP A 63 -4.73 -12.06 4.13
CA ASP A 63 -4.68 -13.33 4.86
C ASP A 63 -5.56 -14.41 4.23
N ALA A 64 -6.62 -14.01 3.51
CA ALA A 64 -7.56 -14.94 2.89
C ALA A 64 -7.07 -15.51 1.55
N THR A 65 -6.28 -14.73 0.80
CA THR A 65 -5.85 -15.12 -0.56
C THR A 65 -4.35 -15.30 -0.69
N GLY A 66 -3.56 -14.80 0.24
CA GLY A 66 -2.10 -14.77 0.17
C GLY A 66 -1.54 -13.74 -0.82
N HIS A 67 -2.39 -13.01 -1.54
CA HIS A 67 -1.97 -11.96 -2.46
C HIS A 67 -1.61 -10.68 -1.72
N GLY A 68 -0.77 -9.85 -2.34
CA GLY A 68 -0.42 -8.59 -1.74
C GLY A 68 0.68 -7.83 -2.45
N MET A 69 1.27 -6.87 -1.76
CA MET A 69 2.32 -6.03 -2.31
C MET A 69 3.44 -5.77 -1.32
N PHE A 70 4.62 -5.52 -1.87
CA PHE A 70 5.76 -4.97 -1.15
C PHE A 70 6.02 -3.56 -1.66
N VAL A 71 6.11 -2.60 -0.74
CA VAL A 71 6.33 -1.18 -1.01
C VAL A 71 7.65 -0.78 -0.38
N SER A 72 8.61 -0.34 -1.19
CA SER A 72 9.89 0.21 -0.74
C SER A 72 10.09 1.63 -1.26
N VAL A 73 11.22 2.24 -0.87
CA VAL A 73 11.65 3.55 -1.41
C VAL A 73 11.92 3.47 -2.91
N ASP A 74 12.39 2.32 -3.39
CA ASP A 74 12.83 2.16 -4.78
C ASP A 74 11.68 1.76 -5.71
N ASN A 75 10.77 0.89 -5.25
CA ASN A 75 9.73 0.32 -6.10
C ASN A 75 8.55 -0.28 -5.32
N VAL A 76 7.43 -0.52 -6.03
CA VAL A 76 6.29 -1.32 -5.58
C VAL A 76 6.17 -2.59 -6.42
N SER A 77 5.96 -3.75 -5.78
CA SER A 77 5.76 -5.03 -6.46
C SER A 77 4.64 -5.85 -5.83
N SER A 78 3.70 -6.34 -6.66
CA SER A 78 2.63 -7.25 -6.24
C SER A 78 3.02 -8.72 -6.33
N PHE A 79 2.33 -9.59 -5.59
CA PHE A 79 2.47 -11.05 -5.60
C PHE A 79 1.13 -11.76 -5.37
#